data_AF-A0AAV2S4Z0-F1
#
_entry.id   AF-A0AAV2S4Z0-F1
#
_cell.length_a   1.000
_cell.length_b   1.000
_cell.length_c   1.000
_cell.angle_alpha   90.00
_cell.angle_beta   90.00
_cell.angle_gamma   90.00
#
_symmetry.space_group_name_H-M   'P 1'
#
loop_
_entity.id
_entity.type
_entity.pdbx_description
1 polymer ?
#
loop_
_entity_poly.entity_id
_entity_poly.type
_entity_poly.pdbx_seq_one_letter_code
_entity_poly.pdbx_strand_id
1 'polypeptide(L)'
;MASLQVVSLLLAALAITGSRAITCYHCDAYDEGCDNPEFHGAVDVCDTCTTCFTRVYHSTGEVERWVAHEPHEDGYCYIGSIYTSCYCASDRCNNHLCEQC
;
A
#
# COMPACT_ATOMS: atom_id res chain seq x y z
N MET A 1 5.08 -30.51 51.94
CA MET A 1 6.14 -30.05 51.02
C MET A 1 5.49 -29.74 49.69
N ALA A 2 5.14 -28.48 49.45
CA ALA A 2 4.48 -28.04 48.22
C ALA A 2 5.55 -27.65 47.20
N SER A 3 5.69 -28.42 46.12
CA SER A 3 6.58 -28.11 45.01
C SER A 3 5.84 -27.27 43.97
N LEU A 4 5.92 -25.95 44.14
CA LEU A 4 5.62 -24.95 43.11
C LEU A 4 6.74 -25.01 42.07
N GLN A 5 6.46 -25.47 40.85
CA GLN A 5 7.29 -25.16 39.68
C GLN A 5 6.43 -24.46 38.63
N VAL A 6 6.46 -23.14 38.73
CA VAL A 6 6.06 -22.21 37.68
C VAL A 6 7.31 -21.99 36.83
N VAL A 7 7.32 -22.40 35.55
CA VAL A 7 8.24 -21.85 34.56
C VAL A 7 7.46 -21.59 33.27
N SER A 8 7.10 -20.32 33.15
CA SER A 8 6.51 -19.59 32.05
C SER A 8 6.97 -20.02 30.64
N LEU A 9 6.05 -20.46 29.79
CA LEU A 9 6.22 -20.38 28.34
C LEU A 9 6.03 -18.91 27.92
N LEU A 10 7.11 -18.13 27.94
CA LEU A 10 7.19 -16.86 27.23
C LEU A 10 7.81 -17.13 25.86
N LEU A 11 6.99 -17.52 24.88
CA LEU A 11 7.35 -17.32 23.48
C LEU A 11 7.27 -15.82 23.22
N ALA A 12 8.37 -15.11 23.44
CA ALA A 12 8.60 -13.81 22.84
C ALA A 12 8.78 -14.05 21.33
N ALA A 13 7.67 -14.06 20.59
CA ALA A 13 7.73 -13.78 19.17
C ALA A 13 8.22 -12.33 19.05
N LEU A 14 9.52 -12.15 18.88
CA LEU A 14 10.04 -10.90 18.33
C LEU A 14 9.40 -10.77 16.95
N ALA A 15 8.28 -10.06 16.87
CA ALA A 15 7.87 -9.44 15.63
C ALA A 15 9.03 -8.52 15.26
N ILE A 16 9.83 -8.93 14.28
CA ILE A 16 10.84 -8.09 13.67
C ILE A 16 10.05 -6.96 13.02
N THR A 17 9.85 -5.86 13.74
CA THR A 17 9.32 -4.62 13.17
C THR A 17 10.45 -3.93 12.42
N GLY A 18 10.99 -4.62 11.41
CA GLY A 18 11.72 -3.96 10.35
C GLY A 18 10.67 -3.28 9.48
N SER A 19 10.83 -1.99 9.20
CA SER A 19 10.11 -1.32 8.12
C SER A 19 10.32 -2.17 6.87
N ARG A 20 9.27 -2.89 6.46
CA ARG A 20 9.35 -3.77 5.30
C ARG A 20 9.30 -2.84 4.09
N ALA A 21 10.35 -2.86 3.29
CA ALA A 21 10.36 -2.17 2.00
C ALA A 21 9.12 -2.61 1.21
N ILE A 22 8.36 -1.64 0.71
CA ILE A 22 7.18 -1.90 -0.12
C ILE A 22 7.54 -1.68 -1.58
N THR A 23 7.07 -2.58 -2.44
CA THR A 23 7.16 -2.43 -3.89
C THR A 23 5.80 -2.03 -4.44
N CYS A 24 5.69 -0.93 -5.18
CA CYS A 24 4.43 -0.47 -5.77
C CYS A 24 4.56 -0.35 -7.29
N TYR A 25 3.46 -0.47 -8.01
CA TYR A 25 3.44 -0.02 -9.41
C TYR A 25 3.62 1.48 -9.48
N HIS A 26 4.33 1.93 -10.51
CA HIS A 26 4.64 3.32 -10.77
C HIS A 26 4.26 3.63 -12.22
N CYS A 27 3.40 4.61 -12.39
CA CYS A 27 3.19 5.33 -13.64
C CYS A 27 2.62 6.72 -13.37
N ASP A 28 3.00 7.68 -14.21
CA ASP A 28 2.48 9.04 -14.16
C ASP A 28 1.13 9.14 -14.89
N ALA A 29 0.38 10.20 -14.59
CA ALA A 29 -0.93 10.51 -15.17
C ALA A 29 -0.98 10.48 -16.72
N TYR A 30 0.15 10.69 -17.37
CA TYR A 30 0.27 10.79 -18.83
C TYR A 30 0.87 9.54 -19.47
N ASP A 31 1.23 8.52 -18.68
CA ASP A 31 1.81 7.29 -19.19
C ASP A 31 0.74 6.40 -19.83
N GLU A 32 1.05 5.88 -21.02
CA GLU A 32 0.15 4.99 -21.74
C GLU A 32 -0.12 3.71 -20.93
N GLY A 33 -1.40 3.41 -20.70
CA GLY A 33 -1.84 2.21 -19.99
C GLY A 33 -1.78 2.30 -18.46
N CYS A 34 -1.50 3.47 -17.87
CA CYS A 34 -1.59 3.65 -16.42
C CYS A 34 -3.02 3.48 -15.88
N ASP A 35 -4.02 3.67 -16.76
CA ASP A 35 -5.45 3.42 -16.53
C ASP A 35 -5.87 1.95 -16.72
N ASN A 36 -4.94 1.05 -17.05
CA ASN A 36 -5.25 -0.38 -17.22
C ASN A 36 -5.26 -1.10 -15.85
N PRO A 37 -6.36 -1.75 -15.43
CA PRO A 37 -6.39 -2.51 -14.17
C PRO A 37 -5.40 -3.70 -14.15
N GLU A 38 -4.98 -4.18 -15.31
CA GLU A 38 -3.96 -5.23 -15.49
C GLU A 38 -2.56 -4.64 -15.72
N PHE A 39 -2.29 -3.43 -15.21
CA PHE A 39 -0.97 -2.80 -15.36
C PHE A 39 0.12 -3.63 -14.67
N HIS A 40 1.15 -3.97 -15.45
CA HIS A 40 2.35 -4.67 -15.00
C HIS A 40 3.62 -3.92 -15.43
N GLY A 41 3.55 -2.59 -15.48
CA GLY A 41 4.63 -1.73 -15.95
C GLY A 41 5.71 -1.48 -14.89
N ALA A 42 6.20 -0.24 -14.83
CA ALA A 42 7.27 0.12 -13.91
C ALA A 42 6.84 -0.08 -12.44
N VAL A 43 7.84 -0.32 -11.59
CA VAL A 43 7.67 -0.45 -10.15
C VAL A 43 8.69 0.42 -9.44
N ASP A 44 8.31 0.92 -8.27
CA ASP A 44 9.21 1.60 -7.34
C ASP A 44 9.32 0.81 -6.03
N VAL A 45 10.51 0.79 -5.44
CA VAL A 45 10.81 0.11 -4.18
C VAL A 45 11.20 1.16 -3.16
N CYS A 46 10.43 1.28 -2.09
CA CYS A 46 10.67 2.28 -1.06
C CYS A 46 10.82 1.64 0.31
N ASP A 47 12.02 1.79 0.89
CA ASP A 47 12.39 1.20 2.19
C ASP A 47 11.73 1.89 3.39
N THR A 48 11.28 3.14 3.19
CA THR A 48 10.66 3.97 4.24
C THR A 48 9.16 4.19 4.03
N CYS A 49 8.63 3.78 2.89
CA CYS A 49 7.20 3.88 2.58
C CYS A 49 6.47 2.66 3.13
N THR A 50 5.17 2.81 3.34
CA THR A 50 4.36 1.74 3.97
C THR A 50 3.13 1.38 3.15
N THR A 51 2.76 2.21 2.18
CA THR A 51 1.59 1.97 1.32
C THR A 51 1.88 2.30 -0.13
N CYS A 52 1.12 1.68 -1.02
CA CYS A 52 0.97 2.08 -2.41
C CYS A 52 -0.31 2.91 -2.54
N PHE A 53 -0.38 3.75 -3.57
CA PHE A 53 -1.62 4.38 -3.97
C PHE A 53 -1.88 4.33 -5.47
N THR A 54 -3.17 4.42 -5.81
CA THR A 54 -3.66 4.81 -7.13
C THR A 54 -4.43 6.11 -6.97
N ARG A 55 -4.22 7.06 -7.87
CA ARG A 55 -4.96 8.33 -7.91
C ARG A 55 -5.67 8.44 -9.26
N VAL A 56 -6.95 8.81 -9.23
CA VAL A 56 -7.78 9.02 -10.42
C VAL A 56 -8.25 10.48 -10.44
N TYR A 57 -7.90 11.22 -11.48
CA TYR A 57 -8.27 12.63 -11.64
C TYR A 57 -9.68 12.75 -12.24
N HIS A 58 -10.58 13.47 -11.55
CA HIS A 58 -11.99 13.54 -11.93
C HIS A 58 -12.25 14.25 -13.26
N SER A 59 -11.40 15.22 -13.63
CA SER A 59 -11.59 16.02 -14.85
C SER A 59 -11.09 15.34 -16.12
N THR A 60 -10.04 14.52 -16.00
CA THR A 60 -9.35 13.91 -17.15
C THR A 60 -9.52 12.40 -17.21
N GLY A 61 -9.87 11.76 -16.09
CA GLY A 61 -9.83 10.30 -15.96
C GLY A 61 -8.41 9.74 -15.88
N GLU A 62 -7.39 10.60 -15.87
CA GLU A 62 -5.99 10.18 -15.79
C GLU A 62 -5.73 9.45 -14.48
N VAL A 63 -4.84 8.47 -14.55
CA VAL A 63 -4.48 7.60 -13.43
C VAL A 63 -3.00 7.76 -13.14
N GLU A 64 -2.67 7.94 -11.87
CA GLU A 64 -1.29 7.96 -11.35
C GLU A 64 -1.14 6.84 -10.32
N ARG A 65 0.03 6.20 -10.29
CA ARG A 65 0.36 5.14 -9.33
C ARG A 65 1.71 5.40 -8.71
N TRP A 66 1.82 5.31 -7.39
CA TRP A 66 3.10 5.51 -6.69
C TRP A 66 3.13 4.87 -5.31
N VAL A 67 4.30 4.94 -4.66
CA VAL A 67 4.46 4.73 -3.20
C VAL A 67 3.92 5.92 -2.41
N ALA A 68 3.41 5.69 -1.20
CA ALA A 68 3.08 6.74 -0.24
C ALA A 68 3.94 6.61 1.03
N HIS A 69 4.49 7.74 1.47
CA HIS A 69 5.26 7.84 2.70
C HIS A 69 4.36 7.73 3.94
N GLU A 70 3.14 8.25 3.84
CA GLU A 70 2.19 8.19 4.94
C GLU A 70 1.54 6.80 5.02
N PRO A 71 1.45 6.22 6.23
CA PRO A 71 0.74 4.97 6.42
C PRO A 71 -0.77 5.19 6.31
N HIS A 72 -1.40 4.41 5.45
CA HIS A 72 -2.85 4.32 5.31
C HIS A 72 -3.30 2.87 5.50
N GLU A 73 -4.55 2.69 5.93
CA GLU A 73 -5.14 1.36 6.02
C GLU A 73 -5.38 0.78 4.62
N ASP A 74 -5.35 -0.54 4.52
CA ASP A 74 -5.63 -1.23 3.27
C ASP A 74 -7.08 -0.97 2.82
N GLY A 75 -7.27 -0.47 1.60
CA GLY A 75 -8.57 -0.07 1.08
C GLY A 75 -9.01 1.34 1.52
N TYR A 76 -8.16 2.11 2.20
CA TYR A 76 -8.47 3.50 2.52
C TYR A 76 -8.65 4.35 1.25
N CYS A 77 -9.71 5.15 1.19
CA CYS A 77 -10.03 6.07 0.10
C CYS A 77 -10.03 7.52 0.58
N TYR A 78 -9.25 8.38 -0.06
CA TYR A 78 -9.38 9.82 0.02
C TYR A 78 -10.17 10.33 -1.19
N ILE A 79 -11.31 10.98 -0.95
CA ILE A 79 -12.15 11.58 -1.99
C ILE A 79 -12.02 13.10 -1.90
N GLY A 80 -11.23 13.67 -2.80
CA GLY A 80 -11.06 15.12 -2.93
C GLY A 80 -12.00 15.72 -3.97
N SER A 81 -11.93 17.03 -4.19
CA SER A 81 -12.67 17.69 -5.27
C SER A 81 -12.06 17.43 -6.66
N ILE A 82 -10.74 17.21 -6.71
CA ILE A 82 -9.96 17.11 -7.96
C ILE A 82 -9.69 15.65 -8.34
N TYR A 83 -9.48 14.80 -7.34
CA TYR A 83 -9.10 13.40 -7.53
C TYR A 83 -9.62 12.53 -6.39
N THR A 84 -9.64 11.23 -6.66
CA THR A 84 -9.79 10.18 -5.66
C THR A 84 -8.47 9.41 -5.55
N SER A 85 -7.98 9.17 -4.33
CA SER A 85 -6.81 8.33 -4.08
C SER A 85 -7.19 7.13 -3.23
N CYS A 86 -6.84 5.93 -3.66
CA CYS A 86 -7.00 4.70 -2.90
C CYS A 86 -5.64 4.13 -2.51
N TYR A 87 -5.57 3.59 -1.30
CA TYR A 87 -4.32 3.14 -0.69
C TYR A 87 -4.40 1.67 -0.33
N CYS A 88 -3.24 1.01 -0.35
CA CYS A 88 -3.13 -0.39 0.01
C CYS A 88 -1.73 -0.71 0.57
N ALA A 89 -1.62 -1.75 1.40
CA ALA A 89 -0.43 -2.00 2.22
C ALA A 89 0.35 -3.28 1.83
N SER A 90 0.07 -3.85 0.67
CA SER A 90 0.75 -5.05 0.14
C SER A 90 1.62 -4.72 -1.07
N ASP A 91 2.60 -5.57 -1.37
CA ASP A 91 3.42 -5.38 -2.57
C ASP A 91 2.55 -5.41 -3.84
N ARG A 92 2.69 -4.37 -4.68
CA ARG A 92 2.06 -4.22 -5.99
C ARG A 92 0.53 -4.31 -5.96
N CYS A 93 -0.08 -3.90 -4.85
CA CYS A 93 -1.53 -3.92 -4.65
C CYS A 93 -2.27 -2.77 -5.35
N ASN A 94 -1.56 -1.74 -5.81
CA ASN A 94 -2.13 -0.59 -6.52
C ASN A 94 -2.38 -0.90 -8.01
N ASN A 95 -2.87 -2.10 -8.30
CA ASN A 95 -3.36 -2.48 -9.62
C ASN A 95 -4.83 -2.11 -9.83
N HIS A 96 -5.60 -2.01 -8.74
CA HIS A 96 -7.02 -1.69 -8.78
C HIS A 96 -7.26 -0.17 -8.88
N LEU A 97 -8.15 0.25 -9.79
CA LEU A 97 -8.46 1.66 -10.10
C LEU A 97 -9.45 2.29 -9.09
N CYS A 98 -9.20 2.11 -7.81
CA CYS A 98 -10.08 2.61 -6.75
C CYS A 98 -11.55 2.15 -6.87
N GLU A 99 -11.83 1.00 -7.48
CA GLU A 99 -13.20 0.45 -7.66
C GLU A 99 -13.95 0.16 -6.35
N GLN A 100 -13.22 0.18 -5.24
CA GLN A 100 -13.73 -0.05 -3.88
C GLN A 100 -14.15 1.27 -3.20
N CYS A 101 -13.89 2.39 -3.87
CA CYS A 101 -14.41 3.72 -3.61
C CYS A 101 -15.55 3.98 -4.62
#